data_AF-A0AAE1T7G7-F1
#
_entry.id   AF-A0AAE1T7G7-F1
#
_cell.length_a   1.000
_cell.length_b   1.000
_cell.length_c   1.000
_cell.angle_alpha   90.00
_cell.angle_beta   90.00
_cell.angle_gamma   90.00
#
_symmetry.space_group_name_H-M   'P 1'
#
loop_
_entity.id
_entity.type
_entity.pdbx_description
1 polymer ?
#
loop_
_entity_poly.entity_id
_entity_poly.type
_entity_poly.pdbx_seq_one_letter_code
_entity_poly.pdbx_strand_id
1 'polypeptide(L)'
;MSRERARRIALAPAQENIEKIKKVVEEGNYYGAQQMYKSIGARYISSDRYSEALDFLQSGACIQLENGQVTCGAELAVLFVETLVKGKFPYDDDTLDRIKKIYKKFPRISVPQHLDLADDDDMQQLSEALAAAKTRSEGCSSFLKAAIKWSIEFGAHRNGPPEIHDMLADYIYSESPESDMAKVSYHFVRGKNPKKFASALVNFMGKCYPGEDDLAVARAVLMYLALGNLRDANVLMDEMKKQVQVREVDFPRSELMQLVNYLLKTLERDALPLFNMLRQRYKSSIDREPIFNELLDEVAEKFYGVQRRNAMPGMFGDIFKMISGE
;
A
#
# COMPACT_ATOMS: atom_id res chain seq x y z
N MET A 1 26.82 -5.76 -51.79
CA MET A 1 25.61 -4.90 -51.68
C MET A 1 25.24 -4.79 -50.20
N SER A 2 25.65 -3.69 -49.57
CA SER A 2 25.31 -3.39 -48.17
C SER A 2 23.83 -3.06 -48.10
N ARG A 3 23.04 -3.86 -47.37
CA ARG A 3 21.64 -3.52 -47.08
C ARG A 3 21.63 -2.29 -46.20
N GLU A 4 21.26 -1.17 -46.80
CA GLU A 4 20.95 0.09 -46.17
C GLU A 4 20.01 -0.18 -44.98
N ARG A 5 20.52 0.07 -43.76
CA ARG A 5 19.75 -0.04 -42.53
C ARG A 5 18.62 0.98 -42.66
N ALA A 6 17.40 0.50 -42.89
CA ALA A 6 16.21 1.32 -43.10
C ALA A 6 16.24 2.52 -42.15
N ARG A 7 16.16 3.73 -42.72
CA ARG A 7 16.10 5.01 -41.99
C ARG A 7 15.17 4.83 -40.79
N ARG A 8 15.70 4.77 -39.57
CA ARG A 8 14.89 4.87 -38.35
C ARG A 8 14.15 6.20 -38.48
N ILE A 9 12.84 6.15 -38.72
CA ILE A 9 11.99 7.34 -38.67
C ILE A 9 12.28 7.99 -37.32
N ALA A 10 12.81 9.22 -37.35
CA ALA A 10 13.14 9.93 -36.12
C ALA A 10 11.88 10.02 -35.27
N LEU A 11 11.91 9.46 -34.05
CA LEU A 11 10.78 9.60 -33.14
C LEU A 11 10.62 11.07 -32.79
N ALA A 12 9.43 11.61 -33.04
CA ALA A 12 9.05 12.95 -32.62
C ALA A 12 9.28 13.13 -31.10
N PRO A 13 9.43 14.36 -30.60
CA PRO A 13 9.55 14.64 -29.17
C PRO A 13 8.33 14.12 -28.38
N ALA A 14 8.55 13.77 -27.11
CA ALA A 14 7.48 13.33 -26.20
C ALA A 14 6.25 14.24 -26.25
N GLN A 15 6.44 15.56 -26.16
CA GLN A 15 5.37 16.55 -26.12
C GLN A 15 4.45 16.52 -27.34
N GLU A 16 5.01 16.40 -28.55
CA GLU A 16 4.22 16.36 -29.78
C GLU A 16 3.33 15.10 -29.83
N ASN A 17 3.88 13.96 -29.41
CA ASN A 17 3.12 12.72 -29.34
C ASN A 17 2.06 12.75 -28.23
N ILE A 18 2.32 13.40 -27.10
CA ILE A 18 1.32 13.61 -26.02
C ILE A 18 0.13 14.40 -26.56
N GLU A 19 0.37 15.51 -27.26
CA GLU A 19 -0.70 16.36 -27.81
C GLU A 19 -1.55 15.63 -28.85
N LYS A 20 -0.93 14.80 -29.70
CA LYS A 20 -1.67 13.95 -30.65
C LYS A 20 -2.58 12.96 -29.93
N ILE A 21 -2.09 12.27 -28.90
CA ILE A 21 -2.89 11.26 -28.19
C ILE A 21 -3.96 11.91 -27.31
N LYS A 22 -3.71 13.10 -26.76
CA LYS A 22 -4.75 13.87 -26.04
C LYS A 22 -5.99 14.08 -26.90
N LYS A 23 -5.85 14.43 -28.18
CA LYS A 23 -6.99 14.56 -29.11
C LYS A 23 -7.75 13.25 -29.28
N VAL A 24 -7.05 12.12 -29.37
CA VAL A 24 -7.68 10.79 -29.46
C VAL A 24 -8.46 10.44 -28.19
N VAL A 25 -7.95 10.86 -27.03
CA VAL A 25 -8.66 10.70 -25.75
C VAL A 25 -9.90 11.61 -25.71
N GLU A 26 -9.80 12.86 -26.18
CA GLU A 26 -10.93 13.79 -26.29
C GLU A 26 -12.03 13.27 -27.23
N GLU A 27 -11.66 12.51 -28.26
CA GLU A 27 -12.58 11.77 -29.14
C GLU A 27 -13.21 10.52 -28.48
N GLY A 28 -12.86 10.22 -27.22
CA GLY A 28 -13.38 9.08 -26.46
C GLY A 28 -12.74 7.72 -26.78
N ASN A 29 -11.70 7.69 -27.63
CA ASN A 29 -11.03 6.44 -28.02
C ASN A 29 -9.90 6.08 -27.04
N TYR A 30 -10.28 5.76 -25.79
CA TYR A 30 -9.34 5.45 -24.71
C TYR A 30 -8.48 4.22 -24.96
N TYR A 31 -9.05 3.17 -25.58
CA TYR A 31 -8.32 1.96 -25.91
C TYR A 31 -7.27 2.21 -27.01
N GLY A 32 -7.65 2.94 -28.06
CA GLY A 32 -6.71 3.36 -29.11
C GLY A 32 -5.58 4.20 -28.55
N ALA A 33 -5.90 5.16 -27.67
CA ALA A 33 -4.92 5.96 -26.95
C ALA A 33 -3.97 5.09 -26.10
N GLN A 34 -4.48 4.08 -25.38
CA GLN A 34 -3.68 3.13 -24.59
C GLN A 34 -2.65 2.40 -25.46
N GLN A 35 -3.07 1.85 -26.61
CA GLN A 35 -2.16 1.15 -27.51
C GLN A 35 -1.10 2.09 -28.09
N MET A 36 -1.46 3.34 -28.38
CA MET A 36 -0.51 4.36 -28.81
C MET A 36 0.51 4.68 -27.72
N TYR A 37 0.08 4.87 -26.47
CA TYR A 37 0.99 5.09 -25.34
C TYR A 37 1.98 3.92 -25.16
N LYS A 38 1.50 2.68 -25.19
CA LYS A 38 2.37 1.49 -25.07
C LYS A 38 3.36 1.38 -26.22
N SER A 39 2.89 1.53 -27.47
CA SER A 39 3.73 1.39 -28.68
C SER A 39 4.77 2.51 -28.81
N ILE A 40 4.39 3.76 -28.57
CA ILE A 40 5.33 4.90 -28.64
C ILE A 40 6.29 4.86 -27.44
N GLY A 41 5.80 4.57 -26.23
CA GLY A 41 6.62 4.42 -25.03
C GLY A 41 7.70 3.36 -25.21
N ALA A 42 7.35 2.17 -25.71
CA ALA A 42 8.32 1.11 -26.00
C ALA A 42 9.38 1.51 -27.04
N ARG A 43 9.03 2.39 -27.98
CA ARG A 43 9.98 2.93 -28.97
C ARG A 43 10.97 3.94 -28.35
N TYR A 44 10.52 4.78 -27.42
CA TYR A 44 11.45 5.63 -26.66
C TYR A 44 12.40 4.80 -25.81
N ILE A 45 11.88 3.80 -25.10
CA ILE A 45 12.67 2.88 -24.26
C ILE A 45 13.71 2.13 -25.09
N SER A 46 13.32 1.55 -26.22
CA SER A 46 14.26 0.83 -27.12
C SER A 46 15.26 1.72 -27.85
N SER A 47 15.08 3.04 -27.77
CA SER A 47 16.02 4.05 -28.26
C SER A 47 16.81 4.70 -27.13
N ASP A 48 16.79 4.14 -25.92
CA ASP A 48 17.42 4.66 -24.69
C ASP A 48 17.00 6.09 -24.32
N ARG A 49 15.87 6.58 -24.84
CA ARG A 49 15.29 7.91 -24.53
C ARG A 49 14.39 7.81 -23.29
N TYR A 50 14.95 7.37 -22.17
CA TYR A 50 14.17 7.03 -20.97
C TYR A 50 13.45 8.23 -20.35
N SER A 51 14.09 9.40 -20.28
CA SER A 51 13.45 10.62 -19.72
C SER A 51 12.18 11.00 -20.49
N GLU A 52 12.22 10.92 -21.82
CA GLU A 52 11.07 11.17 -22.67
C GLU A 52 10.00 10.09 -22.54
N ALA A 53 10.40 8.82 -22.39
CA ALA A 53 9.48 7.73 -22.10
C ALA A 53 8.75 7.97 -20.78
N LEU A 54 9.45 8.43 -19.73
CA LEU A 54 8.86 8.73 -18.43
C LEU A 54 7.85 9.88 -18.53
N ASP A 55 8.19 10.98 -19.21
CA ASP A 55 7.27 12.12 -19.40
C ASP A 55 6.01 11.69 -20.15
N PHE A 56 6.21 10.89 -21.19
CA PHE A 56 5.15 10.34 -22.02
C PHE A 56 4.23 9.39 -21.25
N LEU A 57 4.78 8.44 -20.51
CA LEU A 57 4.02 7.46 -19.73
C LEU A 57 3.32 8.09 -18.53
N GLN A 58 3.96 9.04 -17.84
CA GLN A 58 3.35 9.79 -16.76
C GLN A 58 2.15 10.59 -17.26
N SER A 59 2.29 11.28 -18.40
CA SER A 59 1.17 12.00 -19.01
C SER A 59 0.03 11.05 -19.37
N GLY A 60 0.33 9.93 -20.00
CA GLY A 60 -0.68 8.94 -20.37
C GLY A 60 -1.41 8.34 -19.17
N ALA A 61 -0.68 7.97 -18.12
CA ALA A 61 -1.26 7.46 -16.87
C ALA A 61 -2.21 8.49 -16.25
N CYS A 62 -1.78 9.75 -16.11
CA CYS A 62 -2.62 10.82 -15.57
C CYS A 62 -3.89 11.03 -16.40
N ILE A 63 -3.78 11.13 -17.72
CA ILE A 63 -4.92 11.39 -18.61
C ILE A 63 -5.92 10.23 -18.56
N GLN A 64 -5.47 8.98 -18.62
CA GLN A 64 -6.37 7.83 -18.55
C GLN A 64 -7.09 7.77 -17.20
N LEU A 65 -6.37 7.98 -16.09
CA LEU A 65 -6.96 7.99 -14.75
C LEU A 65 -7.99 9.12 -14.58
N GLU A 66 -7.70 10.32 -15.08
CA GLU A 66 -8.61 11.48 -15.05
C GLU A 66 -9.91 11.23 -15.82
N ASN A 67 -9.87 10.41 -16.87
CA ASN A 67 -11.05 10.02 -17.65
C ASN A 67 -11.71 8.72 -17.16
N GLY A 68 -11.40 8.29 -15.93
CA GLY A 68 -11.99 7.10 -15.31
C GLY A 68 -11.50 5.76 -15.88
N GLN A 69 -10.51 5.78 -16.78
CA GLN A 69 -9.93 4.58 -17.40
C GLN A 69 -8.86 3.96 -16.50
N VAL A 70 -9.31 3.45 -15.35
CA VAL A 70 -8.47 2.97 -14.24
C VAL A 70 -7.48 1.91 -14.69
N THR A 71 -7.95 0.87 -15.39
CA THR A 71 -7.09 -0.24 -15.83
C THR A 71 -5.99 0.24 -16.79
N CYS A 72 -6.34 1.10 -17.74
CA CYS A 72 -5.40 1.69 -18.69
C CYS A 72 -4.36 2.57 -17.98
N GLY A 73 -4.84 3.45 -17.09
CA GLY A 73 -3.99 4.37 -16.33
C GLY A 73 -3.05 3.65 -15.36
N ALA A 74 -3.54 2.63 -14.65
CA ALA A 74 -2.73 1.80 -13.76
C ALA A 74 -1.65 1.02 -14.52
N GLU A 75 -1.98 0.45 -15.68
CA GLU A 75 -1.00 -0.24 -16.52
C GLU A 75 0.12 0.71 -16.98
N LEU A 76 -0.21 1.92 -17.43
CA LEU A 76 0.79 2.93 -17.80
C LEU A 76 1.61 3.40 -16.59
N ALA A 77 1.00 3.49 -15.40
CA ALA A 77 1.69 3.83 -14.17
C ALA A 77 2.71 2.76 -13.76
N VAL A 78 2.39 1.48 -13.91
CA VAL A 78 3.34 0.38 -13.70
C VAL A 78 4.47 0.43 -14.74
N LEU A 79 4.14 0.63 -16.02
CA LEU A 79 5.14 0.77 -17.08
C LEU A 79 6.07 1.97 -16.87
N PHE A 80 5.56 3.07 -16.29
CA PHE A 80 6.36 4.20 -15.84
C PHE A 80 7.41 3.77 -14.81
N VAL A 81 7.03 2.98 -13.79
CA VAL A 81 7.97 2.45 -12.79
C VAL A 81 8.98 1.47 -13.41
N GLU A 82 8.54 0.58 -14.30
CA GLU A 82 9.46 -0.30 -15.03
C GLU A 82 10.47 0.48 -15.87
N THR A 83 10.07 1.65 -16.38
CA THR A 83 10.96 2.55 -17.12
C THR A 83 11.97 3.22 -16.20
N LEU A 84 11.60 3.56 -14.95
CA LEU A 84 12.55 4.03 -13.94
C LEU A 84 13.63 2.96 -13.66
N VAL A 85 13.22 1.69 -13.52
CA VAL A 85 14.13 0.55 -13.34
C VAL A 85 15.07 0.39 -14.54
N LYS A 86 14.53 0.34 -15.77
CA LYS A 86 15.33 0.17 -17.00
C LYS A 86 16.31 1.32 -17.22
N GLY A 87 15.86 2.54 -16.98
CA GLY A 87 16.69 3.75 -17.07
C GLY A 87 17.63 3.96 -15.88
N LYS A 88 17.55 3.10 -14.85
CA LYS A 88 18.34 3.19 -13.61
C LYS A 88 18.23 4.55 -12.91
N PHE A 89 17.03 5.12 -12.91
CA PHE A 89 16.79 6.38 -12.21
C PHE A 89 16.89 6.17 -10.70
N PRO A 90 17.67 7.00 -9.99
CA PRO A 90 17.78 6.91 -8.54
C PRO A 90 16.47 7.30 -7.87
N TYR A 91 16.25 6.80 -6.66
CA TYR A 91 15.20 7.32 -5.80
C TYR A 91 15.63 8.68 -5.22
N ASP A 92 14.86 9.72 -5.57
CA ASP A 92 15.05 11.10 -5.11
C ASP A 92 13.70 11.85 -5.02
N ASP A 93 13.73 13.13 -4.65
CA ASP A 93 12.51 13.94 -4.51
C ASP A 93 11.77 14.16 -5.83
N ASP A 94 12.47 14.27 -6.97
CA ASP A 94 11.85 14.47 -8.28
C ASP A 94 11.06 13.23 -8.71
N THR A 95 11.72 12.07 -8.68
CA THR A 95 11.10 10.78 -9.04
C THR A 95 9.95 10.43 -8.10
N LEU A 96 10.09 10.71 -6.80
CA LEU A 96 9.00 10.59 -5.83
C LEU A 96 7.83 11.53 -6.16
N ASP A 97 8.09 12.78 -6.54
CA ASP A 97 7.04 13.73 -6.91
C ASP A 97 6.29 13.31 -8.17
N ARG A 98 6.96 12.64 -9.12
CA ARG A 98 6.30 12.03 -10.28
C ARG A 98 5.38 10.89 -9.87
N ILE A 99 5.79 10.02 -8.94
CA ILE A 99 4.93 8.98 -8.37
C ILE A 99 3.71 9.61 -7.68
N LYS A 100 3.91 10.64 -6.85
CA LYS A 100 2.81 11.38 -6.20
C LYS A 100 1.85 12.00 -7.21
N LYS A 101 2.36 12.54 -8.33
CA LYS A 101 1.51 13.12 -9.39
C LYS A 101 0.57 12.08 -9.98
N ILE A 102 1.07 10.89 -10.32
CA ILE A 102 0.23 9.79 -10.84
C ILE A 102 -0.75 9.31 -9.77
N TYR A 103 -0.27 9.07 -8.54
CA TYR A 103 -1.11 8.65 -7.41
C TYR A 103 -2.32 9.57 -7.19
N LYS A 104 -2.12 10.89 -7.23
CA LYS A 104 -3.19 11.88 -7.06
C LYS A 104 -4.28 11.82 -8.13
N LYS A 105 -4.04 11.15 -9.27
CA LYS A 105 -5.02 10.99 -10.34
C LYS A 105 -5.84 9.71 -10.21
N PHE A 106 -5.45 8.76 -9.37
CA PHE A 106 -6.27 7.59 -9.12
C PHE A 106 -7.64 8.01 -8.56
N PRO A 107 -8.75 7.59 -9.19
CA PRO A 107 -10.08 7.97 -8.74
C PRO A 107 -10.35 7.47 -7.33
N ARG A 108 -11.09 8.29 -6.57
CA ARG A 108 -11.62 7.94 -5.24
C ARG A 108 -13.13 8.00 -5.30
N ILE A 109 -13.75 6.82 -5.35
CA ILE A 109 -15.19 6.70 -5.62
C ILE A 109 -15.76 5.78 -4.54
N SER A 110 -16.63 6.34 -3.70
CA SER A 110 -17.32 5.60 -2.66
C SER A 110 -18.25 4.54 -3.27
N VAL A 111 -18.23 3.33 -2.70
CA VAL A 111 -19.24 2.31 -3.00
C VAL A 111 -20.58 2.74 -2.37
N PRO A 112 -21.72 2.60 -3.08
CA PRO A 112 -23.04 2.85 -2.51
C PRO A 112 -23.27 2.03 -1.22
N GLN A 113 -23.81 2.67 -0.17
CA GLN A 113 -24.02 2.04 1.15
C GLN A 113 -25.50 1.76 1.47
N HIS A 114 -26.42 2.30 0.68
CA HIS A 114 -27.87 2.14 0.86
C HIS A 114 -28.48 1.70 -0.47
N LEU A 115 -28.63 0.39 -0.65
CA LEU A 115 -29.32 -0.22 -1.79
C LEU A 115 -30.33 -1.23 -1.23
N ASP A 116 -31.50 -1.34 -1.85
CA ASP A 116 -32.51 -2.31 -1.44
C ASP A 116 -32.12 -3.69 -1.97
N LEU A 117 -31.58 -4.55 -1.11
CA LEU A 117 -31.06 -5.87 -1.48
C LEU A 117 -32.17 -6.86 -1.91
N ALA A 118 -33.44 -6.45 -1.87
CA ALA A 118 -34.57 -7.21 -2.39
C ALA A 118 -34.87 -6.93 -3.87
N ASP A 119 -34.24 -5.91 -4.47
CA ASP A 119 -34.33 -5.59 -5.89
C ASP A 119 -33.12 -6.14 -6.65
N ASP A 120 -33.38 -6.93 -7.70
CA ASP A 120 -32.34 -7.57 -8.52
C ASP A 120 -31.48 -6.53 -9.27
N ASP A 121 -32.05 -5.39 -9.67
CA ASP A 121 -31.32 -4.32 -10.37
C ASP A 121 -30.35 -3.60 -9.42
N ASP A 122 -30.76 -3.36 -8.17
CA ASP A 122 -29.91 -2.78 -7.13
C ASP A 122 -28.75 -3.71 -6.75
N MET A 123 -29.02 -5.03 -6.70
CA MET A 123 -27.99 -6.04 -6.45
C MET A 123 -26.94 -6.09 -7.56
N GLN A 124 -27.39 -6.00 -8.82
CA GLN A 124 -26.51 -5.93 -9.99
C GLN A 124 -25.62 -4.67 -9.95
N GLN A 125 -26.21 -3.50 -9.66
CA GLN A 125 -25.46 -2.24 -9.53
C GLN A 125 -24.42 -2.28 -8.41
N LEU A 126 -24.76 -2.89 -7.26
CA LEU A 126 -23.81 -3.06 -6.15
C LEU A 126 -22.63 -3.94 -6.56
N SER A 127 -22.90 -5.07 -7.21
CA SER A 127 -21.89 -6.00 -7.69
C SER A 127 -20.90 -5.31 -8.65
N GLU A 128 -21.42 -4.53 -9.59
CA GLU A 128 -20.60 -3.76 -10.54
C GLU A 128 -19.77 -2.68 -9.84
N ALA A 129 -20.34 -1.97 -8.87
CA ALA A 129 -19.64 -0.97 -8.07
C ALA A 129 -18.50 -1.60 -7.24
N LEU A 130 -18.73 -2.77 -6.63
CA LEU A 130 -17.72 -3.53 -5.89
C LEU A 130 -16.59 -4.01 -6.80
N ALA A 131 -16.92 -4.55 -7.98
CA ALA A 131 -15.94 -4.98 -8.97
C ALA A 131 -15.08 -3.81 -9.48
N ALA A 132 -15.69 -2.65 -9.72
CA ALA A 132 -14.99 -1.43 -10.09
C ALA A 132 -14.08 -0.91 -8.96
N ALA A 133 -14.54 -0.95 -7.71
CA ALA A 133 -13.73 -0.57 -6.54
C ALA A 133 -12.53 -1.49 -6.36
N LYS A 134 -12.73 -2.81 -6.49
CA LYS A 134 -11.66 -3.80 -6.47
C LYS A 134 -10.61 -3.52 -7.56
N THR A 135 -11.05 -3.30 -8.80
CA THR A 135 -10.17 -2.98 -9.94
C THR A 135 -9.34 -1.71 -9.67
N ARG A 136 -9.95 -0.67 -9.09
CA ARG A 136 -9.23 0.57 -8.67
C ARG A 136 -8.19 0.30 -7.60
N SER A 137 -8.59 -0.39 -6.54
CA SER A 137 -7.72 -0.73 -5.41
C SER A 137 -6.51 -1.56 -5.87
N GLU A 138 -6.73 -2.57 -6.71
CA GLU A 138 -5.68 -3.44 -7.25
C GLU A 138 -4.73 -2.69 -8.20
N GLY A 139 -5.26 -1.83 -9.08
CA GLY A 139 -4.46 -1.04 -10.00
C GLY A 139 -3.51 -0.07 -9.28
N CYS A 140 -4.03 0.67 -8.29
CA CYS A 140 -3.22 1.57 -7.48
C CYS A 140 -2.20 0.81 -6.63
N SER A 141 -2.63 -0.30 -6.02
CA SER A 141 -1.76 -1.15 -5.20
C SER A 141 -0.60 -1.71 -6.00
N SER A 142 -0.85 -2.20 -7.21
CA SER A 142 0.19 -2.74 -8.10
C SER A 142 1.22 -1.67 -8.47
N PHE A 143 0.75 -0.46 -8.81
CA PHE A 143 1.61 0.68 -9.10
C PHE A 143 2.50 1.06 -7.91
N LEU A 144 1.92 1.26 -6.72
CA LEU A 144 2.68 1.69 -5.54
C LEU A 144 3.60 0.59 -5.00
N LYS A 145 3.22 -0.69 -5.08
CA LYS A 145 4.10 -1.82 -4.76
C LYS A 145 5.31 -1.89 -5.70
N ALA A 146 5.08 -1.69 -7.01
CA ALA A 146 6.18 -1.59 -7.97
C ALA A 146 7.10 -0.42 -7.63
N ALA A 147 6.53 0.74 -7.26
CA ALA A 147 7.30 1.92 -6.87
C ALA A 147 8.14 1.68 -5.59
N ILE A 148 7.58 0.99 -4.58
CA ILE A 148 8.34 0.58 -3.39
C ILE A 148 9.52 -0.30 -3.80
N LYS A 149 9.29 -1.33 -4.62
CA LYS A 149 10.35 -2.26 -5.07
C LYS A 149 11.47 -1.52 -5.82
N TRP A 150 11.11 -0.69 -6.80
CA TRP A 150 12.06 0.14 -7.53
C TRP A 150 12.85 1.05 -6.56
N SER A 151 12.17 1.76 -5.66
CA SER A 151 12.85 2.70 -4.77
C SER A 151 13.89 2.00 -3.87
N ILE A 152 13.59 0.80 -3.35
CA ILE A 152 14.54 0.01 -2.55
C ILE A 152 15.77 -0.37 -3.37
N GLU A 153 15.57 -0.79 -4.62
CA GLU A 153 16.64 -1.18 -5.52
C GLU A 153 17.53 0.01 -5.93
N PHE A 154 16.97 1.22 -6.01
CA PHE A 154 17.63 2.40 -6.58
C PHE A 154 17.90 3.54 -5.58
N GLY A 155 17.99 3.24 -4.27
CA GLY A 155 18.59 4.17 -3.30
C GLY A 155 17.76 4.50 -2.05
N ALA A 156 16.53 3.96 -1.93
CA ALA A 156 15.74 4.08 -0.70
C ALA A 156 16.22 3.10 0.39
N HIS A 157 15.73 3.33 1.61
CA HIS A 157 15.94 2.41 2.72
C HIS A 157 15.32 1.02 2.42
N ARG A 158 15.89 -0.05 3.00
CA ARG A 158 15.48 -1.46 2.78
C ARG A 158 13.99 -1.78 2.99
N ASN A 159 13.29 -0.94 3.75
CA ASN A 159 11.85 -1.10 4.03
C ASN A 159 10.96 -0.29 3.08
N GLY A 160 11.53 0.41 2.10
CA GLY A 160 10.83 1.34 1.22
C GLY A 160 10.64 2.74 1.82
N PRO A 161 10.27 3.73 0.99
CA PRO A 161 9.95 5.08 1.43
C PRO A 161 8.65 5.18 2.24
N PRO A 162 8.65 5.82 3.42
CA PRO A 162 7.45 6.01 4.22
C PRO A 162 6.31 6.74 3.49
N GLU A 163 6.63 7.66 2.59
CA GLU A 163 5.64 8.39 1.79
C GLU A 163 4.82 7.46 0.90
N ILE A 164 5.47 6.49 0.27
CA ILE A 164 4.79 5.55 -0.64
C ILE A 164 3.96 4.55 0.18
N HIS A 165 4.46 4.15 1.35
CA HIS A 165 3.70 3.36 2.31
C HIS A 165 2.44 4.08 2.82
N ASP A 166 2.54 5.37 3.19
CA ASP A 166 1.38 6.17 3.61
C ASP A 166 0.34 6.30 2.49
N MET A 167 0.79 6.51 1.23
CA MET A 167 -0.11 6.57 0.06
C MET A 167 -0.84 5.24 -0.15
N LEU A 168 -0.11 4.12 -0.07
CA LEU A 168 -0.68 2.80 -0.30
C LEU A 168 -1.64 2.38 0.81
N ALA A 169 -1.26 2.59 2.08
CA ALA A 169 -2.12 2.29 3.22
C ALA A 169 -3.44 3.07 3.17
N ASP A 170 -3.35 4.37 2.88
CA ASP A 170 -4.51 5.24 2.75
C ASP A 170 -5.45 4.80 1.62
N TYR A 171 -4.90 4.48 0.46
CA TYR A 171 -5.71 4.12 -0.70
C TYR A 171 -6.38 2.75 -0.53
N ILE A 172 -5.66 1.75 0.00
CA ILE A 172 -6.26 0.44 0.32
C ILE A 172 -7.39 0.63 1.33
N TYR A 173 -7.17 1.45 2.37
CA TYR A 173 -8.17 1.66 3.40
C TYR A 173 -9.42 2.40 2.89
N SER A 174 -9.26 3.41 2.03
CA SER A 174 -10.40 4.23 1.59
C SER A 174 -11.15 3.64 0.39
N GLU A 175 -10.46 2.92 -0.50
CA GLU A 175 -11.02 2.48 -1.79
C GLU A 175 -11.23 0.97 -1.91
N SER A 176 -10.71 0.15 -0.98
CA SER A 176 -10.97 -1.28 -1.02
C SER A 176 -12.39 -1.60 -0.54
N PRO A 177 -13.18 -2.40 -1.28
CA PRO A 177 -14.51 -2.81 -0.85
C PRO A 177 -14.46 -3.67 0.42
N GLU A 178 -13.39 -4.47 0.58
CA GLU A 178 -13.11 -5.25 1.77
C GLU A 178 -11.89 -4.63 2.46
N SER A 179 -12.10 -4.06 3.65
CA SER A 179 -11.03 -3.46 4.44
C SER A 179 -10.20 -4.54 5.13
N ASP A 180 -9.23 -5.09 4.42
CA ASP A 180 -8.20 -5.96 5.00
C ASP A 180 -7.27 -5.13 5.90
N MET A 181 -7.65 -5.04 7.17
CA MET A 181 -6.94 -4.22 8.15
C MET A 181 -5.50 -4.71 8.39
N ALA A 182 -5.20 -5.98 8.07
CA ALA A 182 -3.84 -6.51 8.16
C ALA A 182 -2.94 -5.89 7.07
N LYS A 183 -3.39 -5.87 5.82
CA LYS A 183 -2.68 -5.22 4.70
C LYS A 183 -2.53 -3.71 4.91
N VAL A 184 -3.59 -3.08 5.39
CA VAL A 184 -3.57 -1.65 5.72
C VAL A 184 -2.54 -1.37 6.83
N SER A 185 -2.54 -2.17 7.89
CA SER A 185 -1.59 -2.04 9.00
C SER A 185 -0.15 -2.23 8.54
N TYR A 186 0.11 -3.22 7.68
CA TYR A 186 1.45 -3.49 7.13
C TYR A 186 2.09 -2.26 6.49
N HIS A 187 1.31 -1.48 5.73
CA HIS A 187 1.81 -0.27 5.10
C HIS A 187 1.87 0.91 6.08
N PHE A 188 0.84 1.14 6.90
CA PHE A 188 0.85 2.27 7.84
C PHE A 188 2.03 2.22 8.83
N VAL A 189 2.41 1.04 9.34
CA VAL A 189 3.53 0.94 10.29
C VAL A 189 4.91 1.27 9.68
N ARG A 190 4.99 1.25 8.34
CA ARG A 190 6.18 1.66 7.57
C ARG A 190 6.06 3.11 7.06
N GLY A 191 4.90 3.72 7.25
CA GLY A 191 4.63 5.12 6.94
C GLY A 191 5.16 6.07 8.02
N LYS A 192 4.77 7.35 7.91
CA LYS A 192 5.17 8.40 8.86
C LYS A 192 4.00 9.08 9.55
N ASN A 193 2.78 8.54 9.40
CA ASN A 193 1.55 9.15 9.88
C ASN A 193 0.77 8.24 10.86
N PRO A 194 1.27 8.02 12.09
CA PRO A 194 0.57 7.21 13.10
C PRO A 194 -0.80 7.78 13.47
N LYS A 195 -1.01 9.10 13.32
CA LYS A 195 -2.30 9.73 13.57
C LYS A 195 -3.37 9.32 12.57
N LYS A 196 -3.01 9.27 11.28
CA LYS A 196 -3.90 8.78 10.23
C LYS A 196 -4.19 7.28 10.40
N PHE A 197 -3.19 6.51 10.81
CA PHE A 197 -3.37 5.10 11.11
C PHE A 197 -4.34 4.89 12.30
N ALA A 198 -4.20 5.68 13.37
CA ALA A 198 -5.16 5.68 14.47
C ALA A 198 -6.59 5.96 13.98
N SER A 199 -6.77 6.96 13.10
CA SER A 199 -8.09 7.26 12.52
C SER A 199 -8.67 6.11 11.70
N ALA A 200 -7.84 5.40 10.95
CA ALA A 200 -8.26 4.22 10.19
C ALA A 200 -8.69 3.08 11.12
N LEU A 201 -7.91 2.79 12.17
CA LEU A 201 -8.26 1.77 13.17
C LEU A 201 -9.55 2.11 13.92
N VAL A 202 -9.71 3.34 14.42
CA VAL A 202 -10.92 3.73 15.16
C VAL A 202 -12.17 3.66 14.28
N ASN A 203 -12.06 4.04 13.00
CA ASN A 203 -13.15 3.88 12.04
C ASN A 203 -13.45 2.41 11.73
N PHE A 204 -12.42 1.55 11.67
CA PHE A 204 -12.58 0.11 11.48
C PHE A 204 -13.28 -0.53 12.69
N MET A 205 -12.88 -0.16 13.92
CA MET A 205 -13.49 -0.65 15.16
C MET A 205 -15.00 -0.39 15.22
N GLY A 206 -15.47 0.75 14.71
CA GLY A 206 -16.90 1.07 14.67
C GLY A 206 -17.71 0.26 13.65
N LYS A 207 -17.06 -0.58 12.83
CA LYS A 207 -17.68 -1.33 11.72
C LYS A 207 -17.38 -2.83 11.71
N CYS A 208 -16.34 -3.27 12.42
CA CYS A 208 -15.90 -4.66 12.41
C CYS A 208 -16.78 -5.55 13.32
N TYR A 209 -16.61 -6.87 13.19
CA TYR A 209 -17.31 -7.79 14.08
C TYR A 209 -16.75 -7.73 15.50
N PRO A 210 -17.56 -8.02 16.54
CA PRO A 210 -17.07 -8.07 17.92
C PRO A 210 -15.87 -9.02 18.08
N GLY A 211 -14.79 -8.52 18.66
CA GLY A 211 -13.55 -9.28 18.85
C GLY A 211 -12.56 -9.21 17.68
N GLU A 212 -12.86 -8.47 16.60
CA GLU A 212 -11.87 -8.12 15.57
C GLU A 212 -11.15 -6.80 15.88
N ASP A 213 -11.80 -5.93 16.65
CA ASP A 213 -11.31 -4.62 17.07
C ASP A 213 -10.01 -4.76 17.86
N ASP A 214 -10.00 -5.58 18.91
CA ASP A 214 -8.82 -5.77 19.75
C ASP A 214 -7.66 -6.47 19.03
N LEU A 215 -7.97 -7.38 18.10
CA LEU A 215 -6.98 -8.01 17.21
C LEU A 215 -6.33 -6.97 16.29
N ALA A 216 -7.12 -6.09 15.67
CA ALA A 216 -6.60 -5.05 14.78
C ALA A 216 -5.67 -4.08 15.53
N VAL A 217 -6.04 -3.66 16.75
CA VAL A 217 -5.17 -2.79 17.58
C VAL A 217 -3.90 -3.51 18.00
N ALA A 218 -4.01 -4.76 18.50
CA ALA A 218 -2.86 -5.53 18.91
C ALA A 218 -1.89 -5.78 17.75
N ARG A 219 -2.40 -6.14 16.56
CA ARG A 219 -1.60 -6.33 15.35
C ARG A 219 -0.84 -5.05 14.99
N ALA A 220 -1.52 -3.91 14.96
CA ALA A 220 -0.91 -2.62 14.65
C ALA A 220 0.23 -2.26 15.60
N VAL A 221 0.02 -2.43 16.91
CA VAL A 221 1.06 -2.16 17.92
C VAL A 221 2.22 -3.14 17.78
N LEU A 222 1.94 -4.45 17.71
CA LEU A 222 2.97 -5.48 17.58
C LEU A 222 3.79 -5.32 16.30
N MET A 223 3.19 -4.88 15.20
CA MET A 223 3.90 -4.58 13.95
C MET A 223 4.85 -3.38 14.07
N TYR A 224 4.46 -2.30 14.75
CA TYR A 224 5.40 -1.21 15.05
C TYR A 224 6.56 -1.69 15.92
N LEU A 225 6.26 -2.48 16.95
CA LEU A 225 7.29 -3.01 17.85
C LEU A 225 8.23 -3.98 17.11
N ALA A 226 7.72 -4.83 16.21
CA ALA A 226 8.55 -5.71 15.39
C ALA A 226 9.52 -4.94 14.46
N LEU A 227 9.19 -3.68 14.11
CA LEU A 227 10.07 -2.77 13.39
C LEU A 227 11.06 -2.01 14.33
N GLY A 228 11.01 -2.26 15.64
CA GLY A 228 11.78 -1.54 16.64
C GLY A 228 11.24 -0.14 16.95
N ASN A 229 10.02 0.19 16.50
CA ASN A 229 9.45 1.54 16.60
C ASN A 229 8.51 1.68 17.82
N LEU A 230 9.09 1.67 19.02
CA LEU A 230 8.34 1.87 20.27
C LEU A 230 7.68 3.26 20.35
N ARG A 231 8.32 4.28 19.76
CA ARG A 231 7.81 5.65 19.77
C ARG A 231 6.45 5.71 19.08
N ASP A 232 6.35 5.26 17.84
CA ASP A 232 5.10 5.39 17.08
C ASP A 232 4.05 4.38 17.53
N ALA A 233 4.45 3.23 18.10
CA ALA A 233 3.53 2.33 18.80
C ALA A 233 2.80 3.04 19.97
N ASN A 234 3.51 3.83 20.77
CA ASN A 234 2.91 4.63 21.84
C ASN A 234 2.06 5.78 21.30
N VAL A 235 2.56 6.51 20.28
CA VAL A 235 1.79 7.59 19.63
C VAL A 235 0.47 7.07 19.06
N LEU A 236 0.48 5.88 18.42
CA LEU A 236 -0.71 5.23 17.91
C LEU A 236 -1.74 5.01 19.03
N MET A 237 -1.32 4.38 20.13
CA MET A 237 -2.21 4.10 21.27
C MET A 237 -2.79 5.37 21.91
N ASP A 238 -1.98 6.41 22.08
CA ASP A 238 -2.42 7.68 22.65
C ASP A 238 -3.42 8.39 21.74
N GLU A 239 -3.16 8.39 20.43
CA GLU A 239 -4.06 9.01 19.46
C GLU A 239 -5.37 8.24 19.32
N MET A 240 -5.34 6.90 19.34
CA MET A 240 -6.57 6.11 19.35
C MET A 240 -7.43 6.42 20.57
N LYS A 241 -6.85 6.48 21.78
CA LYS A 241 -7.58 6.84 23.01
C LYS A 241 -8.25 8.21 22.91
N LYS A 242 -7.57 9.20 22.32
CA LYS A 242 -8.15 10.54 22.07
C LYS A 242 -9.30 10.48 21.08
N GLN A 243 -9.13 9.79 19.95
CA GLN A 243 -10.14 9.78 18.89
C GLN A 243 -11.39 8.98 19.29
N VAL A 244 -11.22 7.93 20.08
CA VAL A 244 -12.32 7.09 20.59
C VAL A 244 -13.21 7.89 21.55
N GLN A 245 -12.62 8.75 22.40
CA GLN A 245 -13.38 9.69 23.23
C GLN A 245 -14.15 10.70 22.39
N VAL A 246 -13.52 11.28 21.36
CA VAL A 246 -14.14 12.29 20.49
C VAL A 246 -15.28 11.71 19.64
N ARG A 247 -15.16 10.45 19.22
CA ARG A 247 -16.12 9.78 18.33
C ARG A 247 -17.14 8.92 19.06
N GLU A 248 -17.11 8.89 20.40
CA GLU A 248 -17.99 8.07 21.24
C GLU A 248 -17.99 6.59 20.83
N VAL A 249 -16.83 6.09 20.40
CA VAL A 249 -16.62 4.66 20.12
C VAL A 249 -16.17 3.99 21.42
N ASP A 250 -16.50 2.73 21.64
CA ASP A 250 -15.97 1.98 22.77
C ASP A 250 -14.54 1.49 22.47
N PHE A 251 -13.61 1.72 23.42
CA PHE A 251 -12.28 1.12 23.32
C PHE A 251 -12.30 -0.33 23.83
N PRO A 252 -11.69 -1.30 23.13
CA PRO A 252 -11.70 -2.68 23.55
C PRO A 252 -11.07 -2.87 24.94
N ARG A 253 -11.76 -3.64 25.79
CA ARG A 253 -11.34 -3.97 27.15
C ARG A 253 -11.15 -5.49 27.29
N SER A 254 -10.16 -6.04 26.60
CA SER A 254 -9.83 -7.46 26.63
C SER A 254 -8.50 -7.75 27.31
N GLU A 255 -8.25 -9.02 27.65
CA GLU A 255 -6.93 -9.49 28.12
C GLU A 255 -5.82 -9.20 27.09
N LEU A 256 -6.14 -9.25 25.79
CA LEU A 256 -5.21 -8.87 24.73
C LEU A 256 -4.84 -7.39 24.79
N MET A 257 -5.80 -6.51 25.05
CA MET A 257 -5.52 -5.09 25.24
C MET A 257 -4.73 -4.82 26.52
N GLN A 258 -4.95 -5.59 27.58
CA GLN A 258 -4.12 -5.51 28.79
C GLN A 258 -2.67 -5.92 28.47
N LEU A 259 -2.46 -7.02 27.74
CA LEU A 259 -1.14 -7.42 27.26
C LEU A 259 -0.46 -6.29 26.50
N VAL A 260 -1.13 -5.69 25.52
CA VAL A 260 -0.57 -4.58 24.71
C VAL A 260 -0.12 -3.42 25.58
N ASN A 261 -0.93 -3.00 26.55
CA ASN A 261 -0.60 -1.91 27.47
C ASN A 261 0.61 -2.26 28.37
N TYR A 262 0.68 -3.48 28.90
CA TYR A 262 1.81 -3.92 29.71
C TYR A 262 3.07 -4.10 28.87
N LEU A 263 2.94 -4.58 27.65
CA LEU A 263 4.04 -4.77 26.72
C LEU A 263 4.72 -3.44 26.39
N LEU A 264 3.94 -2.41 26.04
CA LEU A 264 4.49 -1.07 25.76
C LEU A 264 5.32 -0.53 26.92
N LYS A 265 4.80 -0.63 28.16
CA LYS A 265 5.52 -0.23 29.38
C LYS A 265 6.76 -1.09 29.67
N THR A 266 6.70 -2.38 29.33
CA THR A 266 7.81 -3.32 29.55
C THR A 266 8.98 -3.00 28.62
N LEU A 267 8.71 -2.60 27.38
CA LEU A 267 9.72 -2.27 26.39
C LEU A 267 10.40 -0.91 26.62
N GLU A 268 9.92 -0.09 27.55
CA GLU A 268 10.63 1.13 28.01
C GLU A 268 11.88 0.82 28.84
N ARG A 269 12.09 -0.46 29.20
CA ARG A 269 13.14 -0.90 30.13
C ARG A 269 13.77 -2.19 29.62
N ASP A 270 15.00 -2.45 30.08
CA ASP A 270 15.62 -3.76 29.91
C ASP A 270 14.96 -4.78 30.87
N ALA A 271 13.88 -5.42 30.40
CA ALA A 271 12.98 -6.22 31.22
C ALA A 271 12.56 -7.53 30.53
N LEU A 272 13.50 -8.21 29.87
CA LEU A 272 13.26 -9.50 29.20
C LEU A 272 12.53 -10.54 30.07
N PRO A 273 12.83 -10.70 31.38
CA PRO A 273 12.06 -11.63 32.23
C PRO A 273 10.58 -11.28 32.33
N LEU A 274 10.24 -9.98 32.42
CA LEU A 274 8.86 -9.51 32.46
C LEU A 274 8.18 -9.72 31.11
N PHE A 275 8.88 -9.44 30.01
CA PHE A 275 8.38 -9.71 28.66
C PHE A 275 8.01 -11.19 28.48
N ASN A 276 8.87 -12.12 28.91
CA ASN A 276 8.60 -13.55 28.84
C ASN A 276 7.43 -13.97 29.74
N MET A 277 7.31 -13.39 30.93
CA MET A 277 6.17 -13.60 31.83
C MET A 277 4.85 -13.15 31.17
N LEU A 278 4.83 -11.99 30.50
CA LEU A 278 3.67 -11.51 29.77
C LEU A 278 3.27 -12.46 28.64
N ARG A 279 4.23 -12.95 27.85
CA ARG A 279 3.97 -13.94 26.78
C ARG A 279 3.33 -15.22 27.32
N GLN A 280 3.81 -15.72 28.46
CA GLN A 280 3.24 -16.92 29.10
C GLN A 280 1.85 -16.67 29.65
N ARG A 281 1.66 -15.56 30.39
CA ARG A 281 0.40 -15.22 31.05
C ARG A 281 -0.73 -14.97 30.06
N TYR A 282 -0.44 -14.30 28.95
CA TYR A 282 -1.43 -13.93 27.94
C TYR A 282 -1.47 -14.88 26.74
N LYS A 283 -0.90 -16.09 26.88
CA LYS A 283 -0.78 -17.06 25.78
C LYS A 283 -2.10 -17.32 25.04
N SER A 284 -3.20 -17.51 25.77
CA SER A 284 -4.53 -17.74 25.16
C SER A 284 -5.02 -16.56 24.33
N SER A 285 -4.67 -15.33 24.70
CA SER A 285 -5.01 -14.12 23.94
C SER A 285 -4.12 -13.95 22.71
N ILE A 286 -2.83 -14.31 22.83
CA ILE A 286 -1.85 -14.26 21.74
C ILE A 286 -2.18 -15.31 20.68
N ASP A 287 -2.52 -16.54 21.10
CA ASP A 287 -2.79 -17.66 20.19
C ASP A 287 -4.09 -17.51 19.38
N ARG A 288 -4.89 -16.47 19.63
CA ARG A 288 -6.01 -16.09 18.76
C ARG A 288 -5.55 -15.74 17.35
N GLU A 289 -4.33 -15.24 17.21
CA GLU A 289 -3.74 -14.90 15.91
C GLU A 289 -2.30 -15.42 15.81
N PRO A 290 -2.02 -16.43 14.95
CA PRO A 290 -0.70 -17.07 14.87
C PRO A 290 0.46 -16.09 14.69
N ILE A 291 0.28 -15.05 13.87
CA ILE A 291 1.31 -14.05 13.57
C ILE A 291 1.77 -13.26 14.81
N PHE A 292 0.97 -13.19 15.88
CA PHE A 292 1.36 -12.45 17.09
C PHE A 292 2.57 -13.10 17.78
N ASN A 293 2.68 -14.43 17.76
CA ASN A 293 3.85 -15.10 18.31
C ASN A 293 5.12 -14.72 17.54
N GLU A 294 5.04 -14.63 16.22
CA GLU A 294 6.17 -14.27 15.36
C GLU A 294 6.56 -12.80 15.49
N LEU A 295 5.57 -11.91 15.57
CA LEU A 295 5.81 -10.50 15.85
C LEU A 295 6.47 -10.33 17.22
N LEU A 296 6.02 -11.08 18.24
CA LEU A 296 6.66 -11.06 19.56
C LEU A 296 8.09 -11.62 19.52
N ASP A 297 8.39 -12.57 18.63
CA ASP A 297 9.76 -13.03 18.42
C ASP A 297 10.62 -11.95 17.74
N GLU A 298 10.10 -11.21 16.75
CA GLU A 298 10.78 -10.01 16.21
C GLU A 298 11.03 -8.99 17.32
N VAL A 299 10.02 -8.72 18.16
CA VAL A 299 10.14 -7.76 19.26
C VAL A 299 11.25 -8.18 20.24
N ALA A 300 11.31 -9.46 20.59
CA ALA A 300 12.37 -9.98 21.46
C ALA A 300 13.76 -9.80 20.85
N GLU A 301 13.90 -10.02 19.54
CA GLU A 301 15.14 -9.79 18.81
C GLU A 301 15.50 -8.30 18.79
N LYS A 302 14.56 -7.41 18.44
CA LYS A 302 14.81 -5.97 18.30
C LYS A 302 15.13 -5.26 19.61
N PHE A 303 14.42 -5.60 20.69
CA PHE A 303 14.54 -4.88 21.97
C PHE A 303 15.48 -5.54 22.97
N TYR A 304 15.68 -6.86 22.89
CA TYR A 304 16.46 -7.61 23.86
C TYR A 304 17.59 -8.44 23.24
N GLY A 305 17.77 -8.41 21.91
CA GLY A 305 18.83 -9.15 21.23
C GLY A 305 18.67 -10.69 21.30
N VAL A 306 17.45 -11.17 21.58
CA VAL A 306 17.19 -12.61 21.67
C VAL A 306 17.26 -13.21 20.27
N GLN A 307 18.22 -14.12 20.07
CA GLN A 307 18.29 -14.87 18.82
C GLN A 307 17.09 -15.80 18.70
N ARG A 308 16.44 -15.76 17.54
CA ARG A 308 15.36 -16.69 17.21
C ARG A 308 15.87 -18.12 17.27
N ARG A 309 15.12 -18.99 17.96
CA ARG A 309 15.30 -20.44 17.79
C ARG A 309 14.84 -20.77 16.37
N ASN A 310 15.73 -21.35 15.56
CA ASN A 310 15.54 -21.77 14.17
C ASN A 310 14.07 -21.97 13.80
N ALA A 311 13.48 -21.00 13.10
CA ALA A 311 12.17 -21.16 12.49
C ALA A 311 12.31 -22.12 11.30
N MET A 312 11.37 -23.04 11.16
CA MET A 312 11.34 -23.99 10.05
C MET A 312 11.33 -23.21 8.71
N PRO A 313 12.24 -23.52 7.75
CA PRO A 313 12.44 -22.74 6.53
C PRO A 313 11.21 -22.56 5.60
N GLY A 314 10.12 -23.29 5.83
CA GLY A 314 8.89 -23.20 5.03
C GLY A 314 7.89 -22.11 5.46
N MET A 315 7.87 -21.71 6.73
CA MET A 315 6.87 -20.76 7.25
C MET A 315 7.16 -19.30 6.82
N PHE A 316 8.41 -18.97 6.54
CA PHE A 316 8.80 -17.64 6.04
C PHE A 316 8.31 -17.35 4.63
N GLY A 317 8.14 -18.37 3.77
CA GLY A 317 7.73 -18.20 2.37
C GLY A 317 6.26 -17.79 2.23
N ASP A 318 5.37 -18.43 2.99
CA ASP A 318 3.94 -18.12 2.98
C ASP A 318 3.63 -16.80 3.69
N ILE A 319 4.47 -16.42 4.65
CA ILE A 319 4.33 -15.17 5.41
C ILE A 319 4.94 -14.00 4.66
N PHE A 320 6.06 -14.17 3.95
CA PHE A 320 6.52 -13.14 3.02
C PHE A 320 5.45 -12.87 1.96
N LYS A 321 4.69 -13.87 1.49
CA LYS A 321 3.52 -13.67 0.62
C LYS A 321 2.36 -12.96 1.32
N MET A 322 2.00 -13.38 2.53
CA MET A 322 0.91 -12.77 3.32
C MET A 322 1.23 -11.31 3.74
N ILE A 323 2.51 -11.01 3.98
CA ILE A 323 3.05 -9.72 4.42
C ILE A 323 3.46 -8.82 3.24
N SER A 324 3.91 -9.38 2.10
CA SER A 324 4.14 -8.63 0.85
C SER A 324 2.84 -8.24 0.16
N GLY A 325 1.73 -8.84 0.58
CA GLY A 325 0.43 -8.69 -0.06
C GLY A 325 0.42 -9.28 -1.47
N GLU A 326 1.15 -10.37 -1.71
CA GLU A 326 0.92 -11.23 -2.89
C GLU A 326 -0.35 -12.07 -2.73
#